data_AF-A0A2S4RR71-F1
#
_entry.id   AF-A0A2S4RR71-F1
#
_cell.length_a   1.000
_cell.length_b   1.000
_cell.length_c   1.000
_cell.angle_alpha   90.00
_cell.angle_beta   90.00
_cell.angle_gamma   90.00
#
_symmetry.space_group_name_H-M   'P 1'
#
loop_
_entity.id
_entity.type
_entity.pdbx_description
1 polymer ?
#
loop_
_entity_poly.entity_id
_entity_poly.type
_entity_poly.pdbx_seq_one_letter_code
_entity_poly.pdbx_strand_id
1 'polypeptide(L)'
;MNYDGHEALRRELTHAVMRDLTCPAGWDLNGEYRSEFGGFFPVQIRFTPSHGNFSLAVCSPGDISPSWMVVFIPVSGRPFSVIRTLPAWSPEVITHTLSLVAHLDADGYSQASIISVLAMEGAA
;
A
#
# COMPACT_ATOMS: atom_id res chain seq x y z
N MET A 1 6.21 -28.94 -12.80
CA MET A 1 5.83 -29.05 -11.37
C MET A 1 6.23 -27.72 -10.73
N ASN A 2 5.43 -26.82 -10.16
CA ASN A 2 3.99 -26.64 -9.92
C ASN A 2 3.74 -25.11 -10.00
N TYR A 3 3.38 -24.56 -11.17
CA TYR A 3 3.09 -23.12 -11.27
C TYR A 3 1.83 -22.75 -10.46
N ASP A 4 0.84 -23.65 -10.43
CA ASP A 4 -0.44 -23.45 -9.74
C ASP A 4 -0.31 -23.33 -8.21
N GLY A 5 0.67 -23.99 -7.60
CA GLY A 5 0.86 -23.98 -6.15
C GLY A 5 1.39 -22.64 -5.63
N HIS A 6 2.27 -22.00 -6.40
CA HIS A 6 2.84 -20.70 -6.03
C HIS A 6 1.82 -19.57 -6.20
N GLU A 7 1.04 -19.58 -7.30
CA GLU A 7 -0.05 -18.62 -7.49
C GLU A 7 -1.14 -18.77 -6.42
N ALA A 8 -1.48 -20.01 -6.03
CA ALA A 8 -2.44 -20.26 -4.95
C ALA A 8 -1.96 -19.71 -3.60
N LEU A 9 -0.70 -19.97 -3.22
CA LEU A 9 -0.12 -19.44 -1.99
C LEU A 9 -0.06 -17.92 -2.00
N ARG A 10 0.38 -17.32 -3.11
CA ARG A 10 0.43 -15.86 -3.27
C ARG A 10 -0.95 -15.23 -3.09
N ARG A 11 -1.97 -15.83 -3.70
CA ARG A 11 -3.37 -15.38 -3.56
C ARG A 11 -3.85 -15.50 -2.12
N GLU A 12 -3.60 -16.63 -1.46
CA GLU A 12 -3.98 -16.84 -0.06
C GLU A 12 -3.34 -15.80 0.88
N LEU A 13 -2.03 -15.58 0.74
CA LEU A 13 -1.31 -14.56 1.51
C LEU A 13 -1.84 -13.16 1.23
N THR A 14 -2.08 -12.84 -0.03
CA THR A 14 -2.64 -11.54 -0.44
C THR A 14 -4.01 -11.33 0.20
N HIS A 15 -4.90 -12.33 0.18
CA HIS A 15 -6.22 -12.26 0.82
C HIS A 15 -6.13 -12.17 2.34
N ALA A 16 -5.19 -12.86 2.98
CA ALA A 16 -4.97 -12.75 4.42
C ALA A 16 -4.58 -11.32 4.81
N VAL A 17 -3.64 -10.71 4.08
CA VAL A 17 -3.22 -9.33 4.32
C VAL A 17 -4.36 -8.34 4.02
N MET A 18 -5.11 -8.52 2.93
CA MET A 18 -6.27 -7.67 2.60
C MET A 18 -7.35 -7.72 3.69
N ARG A 19 -7.59 -8.87 4.31
CA ARG A 19 -8.60 -9.05 5.37
C ARG A 19 -8.25 -8.31 6.66
N ASP A 20 -6.96 -8.17 6.95
CA ASP A 20 -6.48 -7.51 8.16
C ASP A 20 -6.44 -5.98 8.03
N LEU A 21 -6.59 -5.43 6.83
CA LEU A 21 -6.56 -4.00 6.56
C LEU A 21 -7.96 -3.42 6.35
N THR A 22 -8.17 -2.21 6.85
CA THR A 22 -9.42 -1.47 6.56
C THR A 22 -9.23 -0.57 5.35
N CYS A 23 -10.10 -0.70 4.36
CA CYS A 23 -10.15 0.22 3.23
C CYS A 23 -10.85 1.53 3.65
N PRO A 24 -10.26 2.72 3.40
CA PRO A 24 -10.97 3.97 3.56
C PRO A 24 -12.26 4.02 2.72
N ALA A 25 -13.27 4.74 3.20
CA ALA A 25 -14.54 4.87 2.50
C ALA A 25 -14.34 5.55 1.12
N GLY A 26 -14.98 5.01 0.09
CA GLY A 26 -14.87 5.54 -1.28
C GLY A 26 -13.54 5.22 -1.98
N TRP A 27 -12.76 4.29 -1.45
CA TRP A 27 -11.54 3.78 -2.06
C TRP A 27 -11.71 2.32 -2.48
N ASP A 28 -11.01 1.94 -3.55
CA ASP A 28 -10.87 0.56 -4.01
C ASP A 28 -9.65 -0.10 -3.38
N LEU A 29 -9.74 -1.41 -3.12
CA LEU A 29 -8.68 -2.24 -2.55
C LEU A 29 -8.41 -3.44 -3.47
N ASN A 30 -7.22 -3.50 -4.06
CA ASN A 30 -6.86 -4.47 -5.07
C ASN A 30 -5.52 -5.14 -4.75
N GLY A 31 -5.48 -6.48 -4.70
CA GLY A 31 -4.26 -7.26 -4.56
C GLY A 31 -3.58 -7.58 -5.91
N GLU A 32 -2.27 -7.76 -5.90
CA GLU A 32 -1.50 -8.26 -7.05
C GLU A 32 -1.41 -9.80 -7.01
N TYR A 33 -2.01 -10.46 -7.98
CA TYR A 33 -2.04 -11.93 -8.03
C TYR A 33 -0.97 -12.52 -8.93
N ARG A 34 -0.43 -11.73 -9.87
CA ARG A 34 0.66 -12.11 -10.75
C ARG A 34 1.68 -11.00 -10.85
N SER A 35 1.48 -10.07 -11.78
CA SER A 35 2.42 -9.00 -12.12
C SER A 35 1.70 -7.72 -12.56
N GLU A 36 0.42 -7.58 -12.22
CA GLU A 36 -0.42 -6.43 -12.57
C GLU A 36 0.16 -5.11 -12.05
N PHE A 37 0.96 -5.15 -10.97
CA PHE A 37 1.66 -4.02 -10.35
C PHE A 37 3.19 -4.11 -10.47
N GLY A 38 3.71 -5.05 -11.29
CA GLY A 38 5.12 -5.24 -11.60
C GLY A 38 5.75 -6.52 -11.03
N GLY A 39 5.07 -7.23 -10.13
CA GLY A 39 5.50 -8.52 -9.58
C GLY A 39 6.71 -8.44 -8.65
N PHE A 40 7.02 -7.25 -8.11
CA PHE A 40 8.24 -7.01 -7.34
C PHE A 40 8.20 -7.54 -5.91
N PHE A 41 7.00 -7.64 -5.33
CA PHE A 41 6.81 -8.04 -3.94
C PHE A 41 5.99 -9.34 -3.89
N PRO A 42 6.25 -10.22 -2.90
CA PRO A 42 5.41 -11.40 -2.67
C PRO A 42 3.93 -11.05 -2.48
N VAL A 43 3.66 -9.98 -1.72
CA VAL A 43 2.33 -9.37 -1.60
C VAL A 43 2.42 -7.89 -1.87
N GLN A 44 1.57 -7.40 -2.77
CA GLN A 44 1.34 -5.98 -3.01
C GLN A 44 -0.16 -5.71 -3.08
N ILE A 45 -0.64 -4.73 -2.31
CA ILE A 45 -2.04 -4.31 -2.30
C ILE A 45 -2.09 -2.82 -2.61
N ARG A 46 -2.93 -2.43 -3.56
CA ARG A 46 -3.19 -1.03 -3.90
C ARG A 46 -4.51 -0.56 -3.34
N PHE A 47 -4.47 0.62 -2.74
CA PHE A 47 -5.59 1.39 -2.26
C PHE A 47 -5.71 2.64 -3.13
N THR A 48 -6.86 2.85 -3.75
CA THR A 48 -7.03 3.92 -4.74
C THR A 48 -8.31 4.71 -4.42
N PRO A 49 -8.26 6.02 -4.16
CA PRO A 49 -9.46 6.82 -4.01
C PRO A 49 -10.27 6.84 -5.31
N SER A 50 -11.60 7.00 -5.21
CA SER A 50 -12.51 6.98 -6.36
C SER A 50 -12.17 7.99 -7.48
N HIS A 51 -11.53 9.12 -7.15
CA HIS A 51 -11.09 10.09 -8.16
C HIS A 51 -9.78 9.70 -8.86
N GLY A 52 -9.06 8.67 -8.40
CA GLY A 52 -7.93 8.05 -9.11
C GLY A 52 -6.65 8.90 -9.25
N ASN A 53 -6.51 9.99 -8.51
CA ASN A 53 -5.36 10.92 -8.67
C ASN A 53 -4.05 10.37 -8.10
N PHE A 54 -4.12 9.32 -7.27
CA PHE A 54 -2.97 8.62 -6.73
C PHE A 54 -3.40 7.22 -6.26
N SER A 55 -2.47 6.43 -5.76
CA SER A 55 -2.74 5.18 -5.05
C SER A 55 -1.72 5.00 -3.94
N LEU A 56 -2.10 4.29 -2.89
CA LEU A 56 -1.16 3.79 -1.88
C LEU A 56 -0.91 2.31 -2.14
N ALA A 57 0.34 1.88 -2.10
CA ALA A 57 0.71 0.48 -2.19
C ALA A 57 1.27 0.00 -0.86
N VAL A 58 0.67 -1.04 -0.28
CA VAL A 58 1.24 -1.81 0.82
C VAL A 58 2.04 -2.95 0.21
N CYS A 59 3.35 -2.96 0.47
CA CYS A 59 4.30 -3.93 -0.07
C CYS A 59 4.91 -4.77 1.05
N SER A 60 4.93 -6.08 0.89
CA SER A 60 5.54 -7.00 1.85
C SER A 60 7.07 -7.02 1.76
N PRO A 61 7.75 -7.51 2.81
CA PRO A 61 9.14 -7.94 2.71
C PRO A 61 9.36 -8.93 1.55
N GLY A 62 10.57 -8.90 0.98
CA GLY A 62 11.03 -9.76 -0.11
C GLY A 62 12.42 -9.33 -0.59
N ASP A 63 12.77 -9.69 -1.82
CA ASP A 63 14.11 -9.43 -2.37
C ASP A 63 14.44 -7.93 -2.49
N ILE A 64 13.43 -7.09 -2.69
CA ILE A 64 13.59 -5.64 -2.85
C ILE A 64 13.79 -4.91 -1.50
N SER A 65 13.13 -5.39 -0.44
CA SER A 65 13.17 -4.77 0.88
C SER A 65 12.88 -5.80 1.96
N PRO A 66 13.62 -5.80 3.08
CA PRO A 66 13.32 -6.68 4.21
C PRO A 66 12.13 -6.21 5.05
N SER A 67 11.55 -5.04 4.75
CA SER A 67 10.53 -4.39 5.55
C SER A 67 9.19 -4.27 4.81
N TRP A 68 8.10 -4.23 5.57
CA TRP A 68 6.82 -3.77 5.07
C TRP A 68 6.91 -2.28 4.73
N MET A 69 6.31 -1.88 3.61
CA MET A 69 6.33 -0.49 3.17
C MET A 69 4.93 -0.04 2.76
N VAL A 70 4.61 1.22 3.06
CA VAL A 70 3.49 1.92 2.44
C VAL A 70 4.07 2.98 1.51
N VAL A 71 3.70 2.90 0.24
CA VAL A 71 4.24 3.74 -0.83
C VAL A 71 3.13 4.59 -1.44
N PHE A 72 3.33 5.89 -1.49
CA PHE A 72 2.46 6.83 -2.19
C PHE A 72 2.86 6.90 -3.67
N ILE A 73 1.90 6.63 -4.57
CA ILE A 73 2.12 6.57 -6.02
C ILE A 73 1.16 7.57 -6.69
N PRO A 74 1.64 8.71 -7.20
CA PRO A 74 0.81 9.62 -7.98
C PRO A 74 0.27 8.96 -9.26
N VAL A 75 -0.81 9.48 -9.85
CA VAL A 75 -1.35 8.99 -11.13
C VAL A 75 -0.33 9.08 -12.28
N SER A 76 0.63 10.03 -12.21
CA SER A 76 1.77 10.10 -13.13
C SER A 76 2.72 8.90 -13.03
N GLY A 77 2.60 8.10 -11.98
CA GLY A 77 3.44 6.97 -11.63
C GLY A 77 4.78 7.33 -10.98
N ARG A 78 5.27 8.58 -11.15
CA ARG A 78 6.54 9.07 -10.59
C ARG A 78 6.53 10.59 -10.31
N PRO A 79 7.33 11.07 -9.33
CA PRO A 79 8.03 10.25 -8.34
C PRO A 79 7.06 9.61 -7.35
N PHE A 80 7.32 8.37 -6.94
CA PHE A 80 6.62 7.75 -5.81
C PHE A 80 7.42 7.98 -4.53
N SER A 81 6.76 7.89 -3.37
CA SER A 81 7.38 8.15 -2.07
C SER A 81 7.05 7.05 -1.07
N VAL A 82 8.06 6.55 -0.36
CA VAL A 82 7.83 5.66 0.78
C VAL A 82 7.39 6.53 1.95
N ILE A 83 6.15 6.34 2.41
CA ILE A 83 5.54 7.14 3.48
C ILE A 83 5.48 6.38 4.81
N ARG A 84 5.76 5.07 4.79
CA ARG A 84 5.95 4.27 6.01
C ARG A 84 6.81 3.04 5.73
N THR A 85 7.64 2.68 6.71
CA THR A 85 8.45 1.45 6.72
C THR A 85 8.29 0.77 8.07
N LEU A 86 8.00 -0.53 8.09
CA LEU A 86 7.81 -1.31 9.31
C LEU A 86 8.64 -2.61 9.24
N PRO A 87 9.43 -2.94 10.26
CA PRO A 87 10.24 -4.16 10.28
C PRO A 87 9.39 -5.43 10.48
N ALA A 88 8.15 -5.29 10.95
CA ALA A 88 7.21 -6.37 11.19
C ALA A 88 5.80 -5.98 10.74
N TRP A 89 4.93 -6.98 10.55
CA TRP A 89 3.52 -6.75 10.21
C TRP A 89 2.81 -6.04 11.35
N SER A 90 2.18 -4.90 11.04
CA SER A 90 1.35 -4.14 11.98
C SER A 90 0.13 -3.56 11.23
N PRO A 91 -0.99 -4.29 11.18
CA PRO A 91 -2.16 -3.88 10.42
C PRO A 91 -2.80 -2.61 10.98
N GLU A 92 -2.70 -2.38 12.29
CA GLU A 92 -3.18 -1.17 12.96
C GLU A 92 -2.46 0.08 12.46
N VAL A 93 -1.11 0.05 12.43
CA VAL A 93 -0.30 1.18 11.98
C VAL A 93 -0.50 1.45 10.49
N ILE A 94 -0.59 0.39 9.67
CA ILE A 94 -0.85 0.52 8.23
C ILE A 94 -2.25 1.12 8.01
N THR A 95 -3.27 0.58 8.67
CA THR A 95 -4.65 1.09 8.57
C THR A 95 -4.78 2.53 9.02
N HIS A 96 -4.10 2.91 10.11
CA HIS A 96 -4.02 4.30 10.55
C HIS A 96 -3.38 5.20 9.49
N THR A 97 -2.28 4.76 8.88
CA THR A 97 -1.61 5.51 7.80
C THR A 97 -2.53 5.71 6.59
N LEU A 98 -3.22 4.65 6.15
CA LEU A 98 -4.19 4.72 5.05
C LEU A 98 -5.33 5.70 5.39
N SER A 99 -5.83 5.64 6.61
CA SER A 99 -6.89 6.51 7.09
C SER A 99 -6.43 7.96 7.15
N LEU A 100 -5.23 8.25 7.66
CA LEU A 100 -4.70 9.60 7.74
C LEU A 100 -4.55 10.22 6.34
N VAL A 101 -4.04 9.46 5.36
CA VAL A 101 -3.98 9.94 3.97
C VAL A 101 -5.37 10.27 3.45
N ALA A 102 -6.35 9.39 3.67
CA ALA A 102 -7.72 9.62 3.20
C ALA A 102 -8.37 10.86 3.83
N HIS A 103 -8.11 11.13 5.12
CA HIS A 103 -8.61 12.34 5.78
C HIS A 103 -7.94 13.59 5.21
N LEU A 104 -6.61 13.62 5.08
CA LEU A 104 -5.91 14.77 4.52
C LEU A 104 -6.32 15.06 3.06
N ASP A 105 -6.52 14.02 2.26
CA ASP A 105 -7.02 14.13 0.90
C ASP A 105 -8.46 14.69 0.86
N ALA A 106 -9.35 14.19 1.71
CA ALA A 106 -10.72 14.71 1.84
C ALA A 106 -10.77 16.16 2.31
N ASP A 107 -9.82 16.58 3.17
CA ASP A 107 -9.65 17.96 3.62
C ASP A 107 -9.02 18.87 2.55
N GLY A 108 -8.68 18.33 1.37
CA GLY A 108 -8.18 19.09 0.22
C GLY A 108 -6.69 19.38 0.26
N TYR A 109 -5.91 18.64 1.06
CA TYR A 109 -4.46 18.80 1.08
C TYR A 109 -3.85 18.36 -0.25
N SER A 110 -2.82 19.10 -0.70
CA SER A 110 -2.05 18.66 -1.86
C SER A 110 -1.29 17.37 -1.59
N GLN A 111 -1.03 16.55 -2.61
CA GLN A 111 -0.24 15.31 -2.47
C GLN A 111 1.13 15.58 -1.82
N ALA A 112 1.78 16.70 -2.14
CA ALA A 112 3.05 17.09 -1.53
C ALA A 112 2.90 17.38 -0.03
N SER A 113 1.83 18.05 0.37
CA SER A 113 1.51 18.32 1.78
C SER A 113 1.22 17.04 2.54
N ILE A 114 0.45 16.11 1.96
CA ILE A 114 0.16 14.80 2.53
C ILE A 114 1.45 14.03 2.81
N ILE A 115 2.34 13.93 1.82
CA ILE A 115 3.64 13.24 1.94
C ILE A 115 4.49 13.89 3.04
N SER A 116 4.51 15.23 3.12
CA SER A 116 5.26 15.96 4.14
C SER A 116 4.76 15.65 5.56
N VAL A 117 3.44 15.63 5.77
CA VAL A 117 2.83 15.29 7.07
C VAL A 117 3.21 13.87 7.49
N LEU A 118 3.16 12.90 6.57
CA LEU A 118 3.49 11.50 6.86
C LEU A 118 4.98 11.28 7.13
N ALA A 119 5.86 12.03 6.45
CA ALA A 119 7.29 12.01 6.73
C ALA A 119 7.61 12.47 8.16
N MET A 120 6.84 13.42 8.69
CA MET A 120 6.98 13.86 10.08
C MET A 120 6.45 12.83 11.08
N GLU A 121 5.35 12.14 10.75
CA GLU A 121 4.75 11.12 11.62
C GLU A 121 5.58 9.81 11.67
N GLY A 122 6.26 9.44 10.57
CA GLY A 122 7.10 8.25 10.50
C GLY A 122 8.52 8.40 11.06
N ALA A 123 8.91 9.61 11.47
CA ALA A 123 10.23 9.91 12.05
C ALA A 123 10.23 9.93 13.59
N ALA A 124 9.07 9.70 14.23
CA ALA A 124 8.86 9.70 15.67
C ALA A 124 8.99 8.29 16.29
#